data_AF-A0A8H4KJ12-F1
#
_entry.id   AF-A0A8H4KJ12-F1
#
_cell.length_a   1.000
_cell.length_b   1.000
_cell.length_c   1.000
_cell.angle_alpha   90.00
_cell.angle_beta   90.00
_cell.angle_gamma   90.00
#
_symmetry.space_group_name_H-M   'P 1'
#
loop_
_entity.id
_entity.type
_entity.pdbx_description
1 polymer ?
#
loop_
_entity_poly.entity_id
_entity_poly.type
_entity_poly.pdbx_seq_one_letter_code
_entity_poly.pdbx_strand_id
1 'polypeptide(L)'
;MVTAAALHMSNILRPSTDTWLGSSQSGTDNDWSPSRRAMVDALAAKQKALCLLRLAFQDLDTLGSDMALTAAMLLVTADMIDSGKHGSKAHIDGIGWLLSYAQPATSVGEMLKDFVISDCYIFYVFALTFMDQIPKSSIALNSALASSAIHYAARNSFICCPAEILQILWSTAMILQRQTVDDDTRINTTQRGIELITETMAFDVEGWSCDIQHVPLGRQVTDIQSRIHTGYTHQMACCLYIMYAIPSIKRLLPPDTEWDLEHGLMSHLRAITDDDPNFKTSFWPTFVAGAQTRDQGQQVWIMDRMRPDLAAKSSCSDRSELAGDFKKP
;
A
#
# COMPACT_ATOMS: atom_id res chain seq x y z
N MET A 1 13.00 8.98 6.49
CA MET A 1 13.61 7.64 6.61
C MET A 1 13.91 7.26 8.05
N VAL A 2 14.71 8.03 8.81
CA VAL A 2 15.05 7.70 10.22
C VAL A 2 13.81 7.57 11.12
N THR A 3 12.84 8.48 10.98
CA THR A 3 11.55 8.39 11.71
C THR A 3 10.81 7.07 11.45
N ALA A 4 10.63 6.69 10.18
CA ALA A 4 9.94 5.47 9.81
C ALA A 4 10.68 4.20 10.29
N ALA A 5 12.01 4.18 10.17
CA ALA A 5 12.83 3.06 10.63
C ALA A 5 12.79 2.91 12.17
N ALA A 6 12.87 4.02 12.91
CA ALA A 6 12.81 4.01 14.37
C ALA A 6 11.41 3.63 14.89
N LEU A 7 10.33 4.07 14.22
CA LEU A 7 8.96 3.60 14.52
C LEU A 7 8.79 2.11 14.25
N HIS A 8 9.31 1.63 13.12
CA HIS A 8 9.29 0.20 12.81
C HIS A 8 10.03 -0.63 13.87
N MET A 9 11.22 -0.17 14.29
CA MET A 9 11.95 -0.80 15.40
C MET A 9 11.18 -0.73 16.71
N SER A 10 10.49 0.38 17.01
CA SER A 10 9.65 0.50 18.20
C SER A 10 8.54 -0.55 18.23
N ASN A 11 7.88 -0.79 17.09
CA ASN A 11 6.81 -1.77 16.95
C ASN A 11 7.32 -3.22 17.04
N ILE A 12 8.47 -3.54 16.42
CA ILE A 12 9.10 -4.88 16.52
C ILE A 12 9.56 -5.19 17.94
N LEU A 13 10.12 -4.20 18.63
CA LEU A 13 10.67 -4.37 19.98
C LEU A 13 9.57 -4.38 21.06
N ARG A 14 8.28 -4.31 20.68
CA ARG A 14 7.20 -4.46 21.64
C ARG A 14 7.16 -5.91 22.13
N PRO A 15 7.15 -6.15 23.45
CA PRO A 15 6.95 -7.48 23.99
C PRO A 15 5.61 -8.07 23.50
N SER A 16 5.64 -9.29 22.95
CA SER A 16 4.44 -10.01 22.50
C SER A 16 3.47 -10.18 23.68
N THR A 17 2.19 -9.90 23.46
CA THR A 17 1.12 -10.08 24.46
C THR A 17 0.42 -11.44 24.30
N ASP A 18 1.10 -12.42 23.71
CA ASP A 18 0.55 -13.75 23.50
C ASP A 18 0.59 -14.56 24.80
N THR A 19 -0.44 -14.37 25.61
CA THR A 19 -0.88 -15.38 26.58
C THR A 19 -2.40 -15.43 26.59
N TRP A 20 -2.99 -15.79 25.45
CA TRP A 20 -4.38 -16.22 25.36
C TRP A 20 -4.44 -17.65 24.83
N LEU A 21 -4.04 -18.59 25.68
CA LEU A 21 -4.74 -19.84 26.02
C LEU A 21 -3.78 -20.74 26.81
N GLY A 22 -3.98 -20.80 28.13
CA GLY A 22 -3.66 -21.98 28.93
C GLY A 22 -2.19 -22.40 29.07
N SER A 23 -1.34 -21.57 29.67
CA SER A 23 -0.25 -22.11 30.51
C SER A 23 0.20 -21.09 31.55
N SER A 24 -0.13 -21.36 32.81
CA SER A 24 0.38 -20.65 33.97
C SER A 24 1.86 -21.02 34.16
N GLN A 25 2.79 -20.28 33.56
CA GLN A 25 4.18 -20.30 33.99
C GLN A 25 4.84 -18.92 33.90
N SER A 26 5.31 -18.47 35.07
CA SER A 26 6.44 -17.58 35.35
C SER A 26 6.53 -16.24 34.61
N GLY A 27 6.37 -15.15 35.37
CA GLY A 27 6.53 -13.78 34.90
C GLY A 27 7.92 -13.50 34.32
N THR A 28 7.98 -13.41 33.00
CA THR A 28 9.00 -12.61 32.32
C THR A 28 8.53 -11.16 32.36
N ASP A 29 9.25 -10.33 33.11
CA ASP A 29 9.03 -8.89 33.14
C ASP A 29 9.25 -8.39 31.71
N ASN A 30 8.16 -8.02 31.03
CA ASN A 30 8.19 -7.59 29.63
C ASN A 30 8.96 -6.26 29.55
N ASP A 31 10.26 -6.31 29.25
CA ASP A 31 11.09 -5.10 29.18
C ASP A 31 10.76 -4.27 27.92
N TRP A 32 9.97 -3.22 28.12
CA TRP A 32 9.62 -2.23 27.09
C TRP A 32 10.73 -1.20 26.83
N SER A 33 11.88 -1.25 27.53
CA SER A 33 12.95 -0.25 27.40
C SER A 33 13.49 -0.09 25.97
N PRO A 34 13.66 -1.14 25.14
CA PRO A 34 14.16 -0.99 23.78
C PRO A 34 13.13 -0.34 22.85
N SER A 35 11.86 -0.76 22.93
CA SER A 35 10.75 -0.16 22.18
C SER A 35 10.60 1.33 22.52
N ARG A 36 10.62 1.69 23.80
CA ARG A 36 10.54 3.09 24.25
C ARG A 36 11.68 3.95 23.72
N ARG A 37 12.92 3.45 23.71
CA ARG A 37 14.06 4.18 23.14
C ARG A 37 13.90 4.42 21.64
N ALA A 38 13.52 3.38 20.89
CA ALA A 38 13.26 3.52 19.46
C ALA A 38 12.12 4.51 19.17
N MET A 39 11.08 4.56 20.03
CA MET A 39 10.02 5.55 19.93
C MET A 39 10.51 6.98 20.20
N VAL A 40 11.38 7.18 21.19
CA VAL A 40 12.00 8.49 21.46
C VAL A 40 12.85 8.94 20.28
N ASP A 41 13.66 8.04 19.70
CA ASP A 41 14.48 8.34 18.52
C ASP A 41 13.60 8.72 17.31
N ALA A 42 12.48 8.02 17.12
CA ALA A 42 11.50 8.36 16.09
C ALA A 42 10.93 9.76 16.26
N LEU A 43 10.50 10.12 17.47
CA LEU A 43 9.93 11.42 17.80
C LEU A 43 10.98 12.54 17.62
N ALA A 44 12.21 12.33 18.09
CA ALA A 44 13.30 13.28 17.91
C ALA A 44 13.63 13.51 16.43
N ALA A 45 13.68 12.43 15.63
CA ALA A 45 13.87 12.53 14.18
C ALA A 45 12.72 13.28 13.49
N LYS A 46 11.47 13.01 13.90
CA LYS A 46 10.27 13.69 13.38
C LYS A 46 10.30 15.18 13.70
N GLN A 47 10.58 15.54 14.95
CA GLN A 47 10.69 16.94 15.37
C GLN A 47 11.78 17.67 14.56
N LYS A 48 12.96 17.05 14.41
CA LYS A 48 14.04 17.62 13.60
C LYS A 48 13.62 17.84 12.15
N ALA A 49 12.93 16.87 11.54
CA ALA A 49 12.42 17.00 10.17
C ALA A 49 11.42 18.15 10.03
N LEU A 50 10.48 18.30 10.98
CA LEU A 50 9.52 19.42 11.00
C LEU A 50 10.20 20.78 11.17
N CYS A 51 11.22 20.88 12.03
CA CYS A 51 12.01 22.10 12.17
C CYS A 51 12.72 22.47 10.86
N LEU A 52 13.36 21.50 10.20
CA LEU A 52 14.03 21.72 8.92
C LEU A 52 13.04 22.12 7.82
N LEU A 53 11.87 21.49 7.78
CA LEU A 53 10.82 21.83 6.82
C LEU A 53 10.28 23.25 7.05
N ARG A 54 10.09 23.66 8.30
CA ARG A 54 9.71 25.02 8.65
C ARG A 54 10.73 26.06 8.19
N LEU A 55 12.02 25.77 8.38
CA LEU A 55 13.10 26.65 7.91
C LEU A 55 13.14 26.70 6.38
N ALA A 56 12.96 25.57 5.70
CA ALA A 56 12.86 25.50 4.25
C ALA A 56 11.74 26.39 3.69
N PHE A 57 10.59 26.45 4.36
CA PHE A 57 9.49 27.33 3.94
C PHE A 57 9.79 28.83 4.08
N GLN A 58 10.80 29.22 4.86
CA GLN A 58 11.21 30.62 4.98
C GLN A 58 12.13 31.06 3.82
N ASP A 59 12.71 30.10 3.09
CA ASP A 59 13.67 30.34 2.00
C ASP A 59 13.50 29.27 0.90
N LEU A 60 12.33 29.29 0.26
CA LEU A 60 11.97 28.34 -0.81
C LEU A 60 12.81 28.53 -2.09
N ASP A 61 13.32 29.74 -2.30
CA ASP A 61 14.09 30.11 -3.50
C ASP A 61 15.48 29.46 -3.52
N THR A 62 16.08 29.16 -2.36
CA THR A 62 17.41 28.54 -2.27
C THR A 62 17.40 27.01 -2.17
N LEU A 63 16.39 26.41 -1.51
CA LEU A 63 16.32 24.96 -1.30
C LEU A 63 15.52 24.22 -2.38
N GLY A 64 14.68 24.94 -3.13
CA GLY A 64 13.83 24.37 -4.18
C GLY A 64 12.53 23.77 -3.60
N SER A 65 11.41 24.29 -4.09
CA SER A 65 10.03 23.88 -3.71
C SER A 65 9.81 22.37 -3.70
N ASP A 66 10.47 21.65 -4.62
CA ASP A 66 10.34 20.21 -4.80
C ASP A 66 10.89 19.37 -3.64
N MET A 67 12.00 19.80 -3.02
CA MET A 67 12.56 19.09 -1.88
C MET A 67 11.71 19.25 -0.63
N ALA A 68 11.15 20.45 -0.42
CA ALA A 68 10.20 20.71 0.66
C ALA A 68 8.92 19.90 0.47
N LEU A 69 8.38 19.84 -0.75
CA LEU A 69 7.20 19.05 -1.09
C LEU A 69 7.45 17.54 -0.85
N THR A 70 8.58 17.03 -1.33
CA THR A 70 8.98 15.62 -1.15
C THR A 70 9.14 15.26 0.34
N ALA A 71 9.77 16.13 1.13
CA ALA A 71 9.93 15.93 2.57
C ALA A 71 8.58 15.97 3.32
N ALA A 72 7.66 16.86 2.93
CA ALA A 72 6.31 16.90 3.47
C ALA A 72 5.54 15.61 3.15
N MET A 73 5.58 15.15 1.91
CA MET A 73 4.96 13.88 1.49
C MET A 73 5.49 12.69 2.30
N LEU A 74 6.81 12.57 2.47
CA LEU A 74 7.41 11.51 3.28
C LEU A 74 6.96 11.54 4.76
N LEU A 75 6.79 12.72 5.34
CA LEU A 75 6.30 12.87 6.71
C LEU A 75 4.82 12.47 6.83
N VAL A 76 3.98 12.93 5.89
CA VAL A 76 2.55 12.57 5.92
C VAL A 76 2.35 11.08 5.67
N THR A 77 3.13 10.47 4.76
CA THR A 77 3.08 9.02 4.52
C THR A 77 3.56 8.22 5.73
N ALA A 78 4.62 8.66 6.41
CA ALA A 78 5.07 8.03 7.64
C ALA A 78 4.01 8.10 8.74
N ASP A 79 3.33 9.24 8.87
CA ASP A 79 2.26 9.42 9.85
C ASP A 79 1.00 8.63 9.48
N MET A 80 0.65 8.54 8.20
CA MET A 80 -0.47 7.75 7.71
C MET A 80 -0.34 6.27 8.07
N ILE A 81 0.88 5.72 7.99
CA ILE A 81 1.16 4.32 8.36
C ILE A 81 0.93 4.08 9.86
N ASP A 82 1.13 5.09 10.71
CA ASP A 82 1.05 4.98 12.17
C ASP A 82 -0.33 5.41 12.75
N SER A 83 -1.06 6.27 12.05
CA SER A 83 -2.28 6.95 12.54
C SER A 83 -3.51 6.06 12.76
N GLY A 84 -3.43 4.77 12.42
CA GLY A 84 -4.53 3.81 12.59
C GLY A 84 -5.84 4.24 11.92
N LYS A 85 -6.95 3.58 12.28
CA LYS A 85 -8.25 3.75 11.63
C LYS A 85 -8.84 5.17 11.70
N HIS A 86 -8.58 5.92 12.78
CA HIS A 86 -9.28 7.18 13.07
C HIS A 86 -8.48 8.44 12.72
N GLY A 87 -7.15 8.35 12.54
CA GLY A 87 -6.31 9.49 12.20
C GLY A 87 -6.01 9.62 10.69
N SER A 88 -6.22 8.56 9.91
CA SER A 88 -5.75 8.47 8.52
C SER A 88 -6.39 9.49 7.57
N LYS A 89 -7.66 9.89 7.78
CA LYS A 89 -8.39 10.78 6.86
C LYS A 89 -7.69 12.11 6.63
N ALA A 90 -7.23 12.79 7.68
CA ALA A 90 -6.54 14.07 7.56
C ALA A 90 -5.19 13.94 6.82
N HIS A 91 -4.48 12.82 7.03
CA HIS A 91 -3.24 12.53 6.32
C HIS A 91 -3.50 12.24 4.84
N ILE A 92 -4.57 11.52 4.52
CA ILE A 92 -4.93 11.20 3.15
C ILE A 92 -5.38 12.46 2.42
N ASP A 93 -6.26 13.30 3.02
CA ASP A 93 -6.57 14.63 2.49
C ASP A 93 -5.26 15.41 2.22
N GLY A 94 -4.36 15.46 3.20
CA GLY A 94 -3.06 16.12 3.09
C GLY A 94 -2.21 15.61 1.91
N ILE A 95 -2.04 14.29 1.76
CA ILE A 95 -1.33 13.69 0.62
C ILE A 95 -2.01 14.08 -0.70
N GLY A 96 -3.34 14.01 -0.78
CA GLY A 96 -4.07 14.39 -1.99
C GLY A 96 -3.85 15.85 -2.38
N TRP A 97 -3.83 16.78 -1.41
CA TRP A 97 -3.47 18.16 -1.68
C TRP A 97 -2.02 18.28 -2.17
N LEU A 98 -1.05 17.68 -1.47
CA LEU A 98 0.35 17.74 -1.86
C LEU A 98 0.59 17.17 -3.27
N LEU A 99 -0.05 16.05 -3.60
CA LEU A 99 0.02 15.45 -4.93
C LEU A 99 -0.61 16.34 -6.01
N SER A 100 -1.66 17.11 -5.69
CA SER A 100 -2.27 18.05 -6.66
C SER A 100 -1.34 19.22 -7.02
N TYR A 101 -0.38 19.55 -6.15
CA TYR A 101 0.64 20.57 -6.38
C TYR A 101 1.94 20.00 -6.96
N ALA A 102 2.10 18.68 -6.99
CA ALA A 102 3.28 18.04 -7.54
C ALA A 102 3.27 18.14 -9.07
N GLN A 103 4.19 18.92 -9.63
CA GLN A 103 4.37 18.90 -11.08
C GLN A 103 5.06 17.60 -11.51
N PRO A 104 4.67 17.02 -12.67
CA PRO A 104 5.40 15.92 -13.28
C PRO A 104 6.86 16.33 -13.47
N ALA A 105 7.80 15.55 -12.94
CA ALA A 105 9.22 15.72 -13.24
C ALA A 105 9.46 15.73 -14.76
N THR A 106 10.43 16.50 -15.21
CA THR A 106 10.79 16.57 -16.64
C THR A 106 12.21 16.05 -16.90
N SER A 107 12.96 15.69 -15.85
CA SER A 107 14.38 15.36 -15.98
C SER A 107 14.86 14.21 -15.07
N VAL A 108 15.91 13.52 -15.54
CA VAL A 108 16.48 12.28 -14.98
C VAL A 108 17.13 12.46 -13.58
N GLY A 109 17.26 13.69 -13.07
CA GLY A 109 17.77 13.99 -11.73
C GLY A 109 16.73 13.90 -10.60
N GLU A 110 15.45 13.71 -10.93
CA GLU A 110 14.31 13.78 -10.01
C GLU A 110 13.91 12.40 -9.44
N MET A 111 14.73 11.36 -9.59
CA MET A 111 14.37 9.98 -9.24
C MET A 111 13.77 9.82 -7.84
N LEU A 112 14.34 10.45 -6.80
CA LEU A 112 13.79 10.36 -5.44
C LEU A 112 12.40 11.01 -5.34
N LYS A 113 12.22 12.17 -5.98
CA LYS A 113 10.92 12.86 -6.03
C LYS A 113 9.89 11.98 -6.72
N ASP A 114 10.25 11.38 -7.86
CA ASP A 114 9.39 10.49 -8.63
C ASP A 114 9.02 9.23 -7.85
N PHE A 115 9.98 8.67 -7.11
CA PHE A 115 9.75 7.53 -6.21
C PHE A 115 8.74 7.88 -5.12
N VAL A 116 8.92 9.03 -4.46
CA VAL A 116 8.02 9.46 -3.37
C VAL A 116 6.63 9.79 -3.89
N ILE A 117 6.51 10.51 -5.02
CA ILE A 117 5.23 10.83 -5.64
C ILE A 117 4.50 9.56 -6.04
N SER A 118 5.21 8.62 -6.68
CA SER A 118 4.67 7.33 -7.10
C SER A 118 4.17 6.51 -5.90
N ASP A 119 4.98 6.36 -4.85
CA ASP A 119 4.58 5.65 -3.64
C ASP A 119 3.36 6.32 -2.97
N CYS A 120 3.34 7.66 -2.89
CA CYS A 120 2.21 8.41 -2.34
C CYS A 120 0.94 8.23 -3.17
N TYR A 121 1.04 8.15 -4.51
CA TYR A 121 -0.11 7.88 -5.37
C TYR A 121 -0.68 6.48 -5.11
N ILE A 122 0.19 5.47 -5.07
CA ILE A 122 -0.23 4.08 -4.81
C ILE A 122 -0.92 3.98 -3.44
N PHE A 123 -0.30 4.54 -2.40
CA PHE A 123 -0.89 4.55 -1.06
C PHE A 123 -2.21 5.32 -1.03
N TYR A 124 -2.30 6.48 -1.70
CA TYR A 124 -3.52 7.25 -1.77
C TYR A 124 -4.67 6.44 -2.40
N VAL A 125 -4.43 5.82 -3.56
CA VAL A 125 -5.42 4.99 -4.26
C VAL A 125 -5.89 3.84 -3.38
N PHE A 126 -4.99 3.08 -2.76
CA PHE A 126 -5.39 2.02 -1.83
C PHE A 126 -6.13 2.59 -0.63
N ALA A 127 -5.70 3.72 -0.07
CA ALA A 127 -6.34 4.34 1.08
C ALA A 127 -7.80 4.72 0.79
N LEU A 128 -8.12 5.15 -0.44
CA LEU A 128 -9.51 5.41 -0.86
C LEU A 128 -10.41 4.17 -0.74
N THR A 129 -9.87 2.96 -0.92
CA THR A 129 -10.64 1.71 -0.83
C THR A 129 -11.09 1.36 0.60
N PHE A 130 -10.47 2.00 1.60
CA PHE A 130 -10.80 1.81 3.02
C PHE A 130 -11.70 2.92 3.58
N MET A 131 -12.05 3.92 2.77
CA MET A 131 -12.80 5.09 3.23
C MET A 131 -14.29 5.00 2.93
N ASP A 132 -15.10 5.30 3.95
CA ASP A 132 -16.55 5.46 3.78
C ASP A 132 -16.91 6.74 2.99
N GLN A 133 -16.02 7.75 2.99
CA GLN A 133 -16.23 9.02 2.30
C GLN A 133 -14.97 9.44 1.56
N ILE A 134 -15.12 9.70 0.27
CA ILE A 134 -13.98 10.06 -0.57
C ILE A 134 -13.52 11.50 -0.26
N PRO A 135 -12.21 11.71 0.02
CA PRO A 135 -11.61 13.01 0.32
C PRO A 135 -11.90 14.05 -0.75
N LYS A 136 -12.04 15.33 -0.33
CA LYS A 136 -12.24 16.46 -1.24
C LYS A 136 -11.01 16.69 -2.12
N SER A 137 -9.83 16.40 -1.59
CA SER A 137 -8.57 16.43 -2.33
C SER A 137 -8.61 15.60 -3.61
N SER A 138 -9.42 14.54 -3.65
CA SER A 138 -9.53 13.66 -4.83
C SER A 138 -10.03 14.38 -6.08
N ILE A 139 -10.84 15.43 -5.93
CA ILE A 139 -11.35 16.22 -7.06
C ILE A 139 -10.22 17.08 -7.65
N ALA A 140 -9.46 17.77 -6.79
CA ALA A 140 -8.30 18.55 -7.19
C ALA A 140 -7.23 17.66 -7.84
N LEU A 141 -7.04 16.47 -7.27
CA LEU A 141 -6.17 15.43 -7.78
C LEU A 141 -6.63 14.96 -9.18
N ASN A 142 -7.92 14.64 -9.35
CA ASN A 142 -8.48 14.19 -10.63
C ASN A 142 -8.25 15.19 -11.77
N SER A 143 -8.36 16.50 -11.49
CA SER A 143 -8.08 17.54 -12.48
C SER A 143 -6.59 17.71 -12.81
N ALA A 144 -5.70 17.39 -11.87
CA ALA A 144 -4.26 17.56 -12.01
C ALA A 144 -3.55 16.33 -12.64
N LEU A 145 -4.14 15.13 -12.55
CA LEU A 145 -3.40 13.86 -12.66
C LEU A 145 -3.80 12.90 -13.78
N ALA A 146 -4.69 13.29 -14.69
CA ALA A 146 -5.29 12.35 -15.63
C ALA A 146 -4.34 11.70 -16.67
N SER A 147 -3.01 11.89 -16.63
CA SER A 147 -2.11 11.13 -17.52
C SER A 147 -0.71 10.81 -16.95
N SER A 148 -0.08 11.67 -16.16
CA SER A 148 1.36 11.53 -15.85
C SER A 148 1.70 10.68 -14.61
N ALA A 149 0.96 10.76 -13.50
CA ALA A 149 1.32 9.99 -12.29
C ALA A 149 1.07 8.49 -12.38
N ILE A 150 0.11 8.06 -13.20
CA ILE A 150 -0.10 6.64 -13.48
C ILE A 150 1.11 6.10 -14.26
N HIS A 151 1.70 6.89 -15.17
CA HIS A 151 2.98 6.54 -15.80
C HIS A 151 4.13 6.47 -14.78
N TYR A 152 4.15 7.32 -13.74
CA TYR A 152 5.15 7.22 -12.66
C TYR A 152 4.94 6.00 -11.75
N ALA A 153 3.69 5.62 -11.46
CA ALA A 153 3.36 4.38 -10.75
C ALA A 153 3.75 3.14 -11.56
N ALA A 154 3.52 3.16 -12.89
CA ALA A 154 3.89 2.09 -13.81
C ALA A 154 5.41 1.84 -13.85
N ARG A 155 6.21 2.91 -13.82
CA ARG A 155 7.68 2.83 -13.84
C ARG A 155 8.29 2.49 -12.48
N ASN A 156 7.49 2.54 -11.41
CA ASN A 156 7.97 2.38 -10.05
C ASN A 156 7.00 1.56 -9.18
N SER A 157 6.86 0.28 -9.51
CA SER A 157 5.94 -0.64 -8.82
C SER A 157 6.54 -1.21 -7.52
N PHE A 158 6.81 -0.37 -6.52
CA PHE A 158 7.22 -0.82 -5.17
C PHE A 158 6.25 -1.85 -4.55
N ILE A 159 4.96 -1.78 -4.93
CA ILE A 159 3.88 -2.66 -4.45
C ILE A 159 3.46 -3.68 -5.55
N CYS A 160 4.27 -3.84 -6.61
CA CYS A 160 3.99 -4.79 -7.71
C CYS A 160 2.53 -4.78 -8.20
N CYS A 161 1.85 -3.64 -8.07
CA CYS A 161 0.48 -3.45 -8.54
C CYS A 161 0.57 -2.85 -9.93
N PRO A 162 -0.03 -3.47 -10.96
CA PRO A 162 -0.04 -2.89 -12.29
C PRO A 162 -0.72 -1.52 -12.29
N ALA A 163 -0.22 -0.59 -13.09
CA ALA A 163 -0.71 0.78 -13.12
C ALA A 163 -2.14 0.86 -13.67
N GLU A 164 -2.47 -0.02 -14.60
CA GLU A 164 -3.79 -0.22 -15.18
C GLU A 164 -4.79 -0.62 -14.09
N ILE A 165 -4.41 -1.54 -13.20
CA ILE A 165 -5.23 -1.95 -12.06
C ILE A 165 -5.43 -0.78 -11.07
N LEU A 166 -4.37 0.00 -10.79
CA LEU A 166 -4.48 1.21 -9.97
C LEU A 166 -5.41 2.26 -10.60
N GLN A 167 -5.38 2.41 -11.92
CA GLN A 167 -6.26 3.32 -12.65
C GLN A 167 -7.72 2.88 -12.55
N ILE A 168 -7.98 1.58 -12.58
CA ILE A 168 -9.32 1.03 -12.39
C ILE A 168 -9.80 1.27 -10.96
N LEU A 169 -8.96 1.06 -9.94
CA LEU A 169 -9.28 1.38 -8.55
C LEU A 169 -9.59 2.87 -8.35
N TRP A 170 -8.79 3.75 -8.95
CA TRP A 170 -9.04 5.19 -8.98
C TRP A 170 -10.41 5.51 -9.60
N SER A 171 -10.69 4.93 -10.77
CA SER A 171 -11.94 5.14 -11.50
C SER A 171 -13.14 4.67 -10.69
N THR A 172 -13.00 3.53 -10.01
CA THR A 172 -14.00 2.99 -9.08
C THR A 172 -14.28 3.97 -7.97
N ALA A 173 -13.25 4.51 -7.31
CA ALA A 173 -13.44 5.53 -6.28
C ALA A 173 -14.17 6.77 -6.85
N MET A 174 -13.78 7.28 -8.02
CA MET A 174 -14.43 8.46 -8.61
C MET A 174 -15.92 8.22 -8.92
N ILE A 175 -16.31 7.01 -9.29
CA ILE A 175 -17.72 6.62 -9.46
C ILE A 175 -18.45 6.68 -8.11
N LEU A 176 -17.89 6.08 -7.06
CA LEU A 176 -18.47 6.09 -5.72
C LEU A 176 -18.63 7.51 -5.17
N GLN A 177 -17.70 8.42 -5.49
CA GLN A 177 -17.76 9.82 -5.04
C GLN A 177 -18.95 10.57 -5.65
N ARG A 178 -19.29 10.27 -6.91
CA ARG A 178 -20.33 10.95 -7.67
C ARG A 178 -21.74 10.42 -7.41
N GLN A 179 -21.92 9.45 -6.52
CA GLN A 179 -23.23 8.91 -6.17
C GLN A 179 -24.10 9.99 -5.51
N THR A 180 -24.75 10.81 -6.34
CA THR A 180 -25.93 11.60 -5.99
C THR A 180 -27.15 10.67 -6.01
N VAL A 181 -28.15 10.96 -5.17
CA VAL A 181 -29.30 10.10 -4.83
C VAL A 181 -30.31 9.92 -5.99
N ASP A 182 -29.89 10.07 -7.24
CA ASP A 182 -30.76 9.97 -8.42
C ASP A 182 -30.67 8.60 -9.11
N ASP A 183 -31.81 8.06 -9.56
CA ASP A 183 -31.90 6.68 -10.08
C ASP A 183 -31.18 6.49 -11.44
N ASP A 184 -31.15 7.51 -12.31
CA ASP A 184 -30.38 7.48 -13.56
C ASP A 184 -28.87 7.37 -13.30
N THR A 185 -28.40 7.97 -12.20
CA THR A 185 -27.00 7.89 -11.76
C THR A 185 -26.62 6.47 -11.32
N ARG A 186 -27.58 5.70 -10.78
CA ARG A 186 -27.35 4.32 -10.30
C ARG A 186 -27.21 3.31 -11.43
N ILE A 187 -28.00 3.46 -12.50
CA ILE A 187 -27.89 2.63 -13.70
C ILE A 187 -26.54 2.87 -14.37
N ASN A 188 -26.15 4.15 -14.54
CA ASN A 188 -24.85 4.53 -15.08
C ASN A 188 -23.68 3.96 -14.26
N THR A 189 -23.78 4.04 -12.93
CA THR A 189 -22.79 3.48 -11.99
C THR A 189 -22.64 1.96 -12.16
N THR A 190 -23.76 1.24 -12.29
CA THR A 190 -23.76 -0.22 -12.45
C THR A 190 -23.11 -0.61 -13.78
N GLN A 191 -23.48 0.06 -14.87
CA GLN A 191 -22.91 -0.17 -16.20
C GLN A 191 -21.40 0.09 -16.21
N ARG A 192 -20.97 1.22 -15.62
CA ARG A 192 -19.56 1.57 -15.50
C ARG A 192 -18.78 0.55 -14.67
N GLY A 193 -19.37 0.03 -13.59
CA GLY A 193 -18.75 -1.03 -12.79
C GLY A 193 -18.50 -2.33 -13.59
N ILE A 194 -19.41 -2.69 -14.50
CA ILE A 194 -19.23 -3.83 -15.41
C ILE A 194 -18.12 -3.59 -16.43
N GLU A 195 -18.03 -2.38 -16.99
CA GLU A 195 -16.93 -1.99 -17.87
C GLU A 195 -15.58 -2.15 -17.14
N LEU A 196 -15.47 -1.63 -15.91
CA LEU A 196 -14.25 -1.74 -15.11
C LEU A 196 -13.88 -3.19 -14.76
N ILE A 197 -14.84 -4.06 -14.43
CA ILE A 197 -14.56 -5.49 -14.25
C ILE A 197 -14.05 -6.13 -15.53
N THR A 198 -14.67 -5.80 -16.67
CA THR A 198 -14.27 -6.35 -17.97
C THR A 198 -12.84 -5.93 -18.33
N GLU A 199 -12.51 -4.65 -18.12
CA GLU A 199 -11.15 -4.11 -18.28
C GLU A 199 -10.16 -4.81 -17.35
N THR A 200 -10.53 -5.00 -16.07
CA THR A 200 -9.68 -5.68 -15.09
C THR A 200 -9.37 -7.11 -15.52
N MET A 201 -10.38 -7.87 -15.94
CA MET A 201 -10.22 -9.27 -16.36
C MET A 201 -9.48 -9.41 -17.69
N ALA A 202 -9.55 -8.41 -18.57
CA ALA A 202 -8.82 -8.40 -19.84
C ALA A 202 -7.34 -8.01 -19.70
N PHE A 203 -6.92 -7.54 -18.52
CA PHE A 203 -5.54 -7.16 -18.27
C PHE A 203 -4.58 -8.37 -18.37
N ASP A 204 -3.55 -8.26 -19.22
CA ASP A 204 -2.53 -9.29 -19.43
C ASP A 204 -1.47 -9.27 -18.32
N VAL A 205 -1.74 -10.02 -17.25
CA VAL A 205 -0.85 -10.16 -16.10
C VAL A 205 0.48 -10.82 -16.49
N GLU A 206 0.47 -11.80 -17.38
CA GLU A 206 1.68 -12.54 -17.76
C GLU A 206 2.62 -11.65 -18.59
N GLY A 207 2.07 -10.95 -19.59
CA GLY A 207 2.82 -9.99 -20.39
C GLY A 207 3.41 -8.87 -19.54
N TRP A 208 2.59 -8.29 -18.65
CA TRP A 208 3.06 -7.28 -17.70
C TRP A 208 4.17 -7.79 -16.79
N SER A 209 4.06 -9.04 -16.31
CA SER A 209 5.05 -9.61 -15.40
C SER A 209 6.41 -9.83 -16.07
N CYS A 210 6.41 -10.16 -17.36
CA CYS A 210 7.62 -10.31 -18.15
C CYS A 210 8.25 -8.97 -18.55
N ASP A 211 7.46 -7.88 -18.60
CA ASP A 211 7.97 -6.55 -18.92
C ASP A 211 8.68 -5.91 -17.72
N ILE A 212 10.00 -6.09 -17.66
CA ILE A 212 10.90 -5.52 -16.64
C ILE A 212 11.88 -4.48 -17.19
N GLN A 213 11.82 -4.17 -18.49
CA GLN A 213 12.85 -3.35 -19.16
C GLN A 213 12.91 -1.92 -18.61
N HIS A 214 11.79 -1.43 -18.11
CA HIS A 214 11.66 -0.09 -17.56
C HIS A 214 11.73 -0.04 -16.03
N VAL A 215 11.88 -1.19 -15.36
CA VAL A 215 12.02 -1.26 -13.91
C VAL A 215 13.49 -0.97 -13.55
N PRO A 216 13.78 -0.03 -12.63
CA PRO A 216 15.15 0.26 -12.20
C PRO A 216 15.86 -1.00 -11.68
N LEU A 217 17.14 -1.19 -12.03
CA LEU A 217 17.94 -2.38 -11.67
C LEU A 217 17.86 -2.78 -10.19
N GLY A 218 17.84 -1.82 -9.26
CA GLY A 218 17.72 -2.09 -7.82
C GLY A 218 16.32 -2.53 -7.35
N ARG A 219 15.33 -2.58 -8.25
CA ARG A 219 13.94 -2.99 -8.01
C ARG A 219 13.45 -4.03 -9.02
N GLN A 220 14.31 -4.52 -9.92
CA GLN A 220 13.93 -5.57 -10.86
C GLN A 220 13.63 -6.85 -10.09
N VAL A 221 12.47 -7.44 -10.37
CA VAL A 221 12.07 -8.70 -9.75
C VAL A 221 12.89 -9.83 -10.38
N THR A 222 13.58 -10.60 -9.57
CA THR A 222 14.39 -11.75 -10.01
C THR A 222 13.53 -12.99 -10.26
N ASP A 223 12.42 -13.13 -9.52
CA ASP A 223 11.43 -14.20 -9.70
C ASP A 223 10.17 -13.71 -10.41
N ILE A 224 10.08 -13.99 -11.70
CA ILE A 224 8.93 -13.66 -12.54
C ILE A 224 7.67 -14.41 -12.09
N GLN A 225 7.77 -15.62 -11.55
CA GLN A 225 6.60 -16.38 -11.10
C GLN A 225 5.94 -15.73 -9.89
N SER A 226 6.74 -15.30 -8.91
CA SER A 226 6.26 -14.50 -7.80
C SER A 226 5.57 -13.20 -8.26
N ARG A 227 6.13 -12.51 -9.27
CA ARG A 227 5.50 -11.31 -9.86
C ARG A 227 4.15 -11.63 -10.53
N ILE A 228 4.06 -12.74 -11.24
CA ILE A 228 2.80 -13.21 -11.87
C ILE A 228 1.74 -13.45 -10.80
N HIS A 229 2.07 -14.19 -9.73
CA HIS A 229 1.13 -14.41 -8.62
C HIS A 229 0.68 -13.09 -8.03
N THR A 230 1.61 -12.15 -7.81
CA THR A 230 1.28 -10.82 -7.29
C THR A 230 0.33 -10.05 -8.22
N GLY A 231 0.60 -10.05 -9.53
CA GLY A 231 -0.28 -9.41 -10.51
C GLY A 231 -1.69 -9.99 -10.49
N TYR A 232 -1.83 -11.32 -10.44
CA TYR A 232 -3.13 -11.97 -10.32
C TYR A 232 -3.84 -11.65 -9.00
N THR A 233 -3.12 -11.57 -7.87
CA THR A 233 -3.75 -11.17 -6.61
C THR A 233 -4.36 -9.77 -6.70
N HIS A 234 -3.66 -8.80 -7.30
CA HIS A 234 -4.19 -7.44 -7.50
C HIS A 234 -5.36 -7.42 -8.47
N GLN A 235 -5.27 -8.16 -9.59
CA GLN A 235 -6.36 -8.26 -10.57
C GLN A 235 -7.65 -8.81 -9.94
N MET A 236 -7.56 -9.95 -9.26
CA MET A 236 -8.72 -10.60 -8.65
C MET A 236 -9.29 -9.80 -7.49
N ALA A 237 -8.42 -9.23 -6.64
CA ALA A 237 -8.85 -8.34 -5.58
C ALA A 237 -9.52 -7.06 -6.12
N CYS A 238 -9.06 -6.51 -7.25
CA CYS A 238 -9.72 -5.38 -7.90
C CYS A 238 -11.15 -5.74 -8.34
N CYS A 239 -11.35 -6.89 -9.00
CA CYS A 239 -12.68 -7.37 -9.36
C CYS A 239 -13.61 -7.53 -8.15
N LEU A 240 -13.13 -8.18 -7.08
CA LEU A 240 -13.90 -8.35 -5.84
C LEU A 240 -14.21 -7.01 -5.18
N TYR A 241 -13.25 -6.09 -5.12
CA TYR A 241 -13.46 -4.76 -4.57
C TYR A 241 -14.56 -3.99 -5.34
N ILE A 242 -14.52 -3.98 -6.68
CA ILE A 242 -15.56 -3.34 -7.49
C ILE A 242 -16.93 -3.96 -7.20
N MET A 243 -16.98 -5.29 -7.07
CA MET A 243 -18.20 -6.04 -6.75
C MET A 243 -18.78 -5.74 -5.38
N TYR A 244 -17.92 -5.51 -4.39
CA TYR A 244 -18.32 -5.17 -3.03
C TYR A 244 -18.70 -3.70 -2.90
N ALA A 245 -18.01 -2.82 -3.61
CA ALA A 245 -18.26 -1.39 -3.61
C ALA A 245 -19.49 -0.99 -4.44
N ILE A 246 -19.82 -1.76 -5.49
CA ILE A 246 -20.98 -1.55 -6.36
C ILE A 246 -21.85 -2.83 -6.39
N PRO A 247 -22.61 -3.13 -5.31
CA PRO A 247 -23.31 -4.42 -5.18
C PRO A 247 -24.32 -4.72 -6.28
N SER A 248 -24.80 -3.70 -7.00
CA SER A 248 -25.76 -3.87 -8.10
C SER A 248 -25.21 -4.67 -9.28
N ILE A 249 -23.87 -4.71 -9.47
CA ILE A 249 -23.24 -5.42 -10.59
C ILE A 249 -23.30 -6.94 -10.43
N LYS A 250 -23.43 -7.46 -9.20
CA LYS A 250 -23.54 -8.91 -8.93
C LYS A 250 -24.67 -9.57 -9.73
N ARG A 251 -25.74 -8.82 -10.04
CA ARG A 251 -26.90 -9.31 -10.81
C ARG A 251 -26.62 -9.46 -12.31
N LEU A 252 -25.55 -8.86 -12.81
CA LEU A 252 -25.17 -8.84 -14.22
C LEU A 252 -23.99 -9.78 -14.52
N LEU A 253 -23.34 -10.31 -13.49
CA LEU A 253 -22.25 -11.27 -13.61
C LEU A 253 -22.79 -12.70 -13.51
N PRO A 254 -22.06 -13.70 -14.06
CA PRO A 254 -22.36 -15.10 -13.82
C PRO A 254 -22.43 -15.42 -12.31
N PRO A 255 -23.33 -16.33 -11.87
CA PRO A 255 -23.54 -16.62 -10.45
C PRO A 255 -22.29 -17.05 -9.68
N ASP A 256 -21.36 -17.77 -10.33
CA ASP A 256 -20.17 -18.34 -9.70
C ASP A 256 -18.95 -17.39 -9.72
N THR A 257 -19.08 -16.20 -10.34
CA THR A 257 -17.94 -15.28 -10.54
C THR A 257 -17.29 -14.84 -9.23
N GLU A 258 -18.07 -14.55 -8.19
CA GLU A 258 -17.53 -14.17 -6.89
C GLU A 258 -16.69 -15.31 -6.27
N TRP A 259 -17.22 -16.53 -6.32
CA TRP A 259 -16.55 -17.71 -5.79
C TRP A 259 -15.25 -18.02 -6.52
N ASP A 260 -15.27 -17.98 -7.86
CA ASP A 260 -14.08 -18.23 -8.69
C ASP A 260 -12.97 -17.21 -8.42
N LEU A 261 -13.35 -15.94 -8.27
CA LEU A 261 -12.43 -14.85 -7.93
C LEU A 261 -11.82 -15.04 -6.53
N GLU A 262 -12.63 -15.37 -5.53
CA GLU A 262 -12.15 -15.64 -4.17
C GLU A 262 -11.19 -16.84 -4.14
N HIS A 263 -11.53 -17.93 -4.83
CA HIS A 263 -10.70 -19.14 -4.88
C HIS A 263 -9.35 -18.89 -5.55
N GLY A 264 -9.37 -18.22 -6.70
CA GLY A 264 -8.14 -17.87 -7.39
C GLY A 264 -7.28 -16.87 -6.61
N LEU A 265 -7.89 -15.85 -6.00
CA LEU A 265 -7.19 -14.88 -5.15
C LEU A 265 -6.47 -15.61 -4.00
N MET A 266 -7.17 -16.50 -3.30
CA MET A 266 -6.58 -17.27 -2.20
C MET A 266 -5.46 -18.21 -2.68
N SER A 267 -5.63 -18.82 -3.86
CA SER A 267 -4.59 -19.67 -4.46
C SER A 267 -3.30 -18.88 -4.73
N HIS A 268 -3.40 -17.71 -5.37
CA HIS A 268 -2.25 -16.87 -5.65
C HIS A 268 -1.63 -16.25 -4.38
N LEU A 269 -2.46 -15.84 -3.42
CA LEU A 269 -1.97 -15.35 -2.13
C LEU A 269 -1.16 -16.40 -1.36
N ARG A 270 -1.57 -17.68 -1.42
CA ARG A 270 -0.84 -18.80 -0.80
C ARG A 270 0.46 -19.14 -1.52
N ALA A 271 0.56 -18.86 -2.81
CA ALA A 271 1.79 -19.06 -3.57
C ALA A 271 2.88 -18.03 -3.21
N ILE A 272 2.49 -16.86 -2.69
CA ILE A 272 3.41 -15.84 -2.19
C ILE A 272 3.73 -16.13 -0.71
N THR A 273 4.84 -16.82 -0.46
CA THR A 273 5.28 -17.20 0.90
C THR A 273 5.79 -16.02 1.73
N ASP A 274 5.98 -16.19 3.04
CA ASP A 274 6.46 -15.10 3.92
C ASP A 274 7.88 -14.61 3.57
N ASP A 275 8.70 -15.49 2.98
CA ASP A 275 10.06 -15.18 2.49
C ASP A 275 10.07 -14.59 1.08
N ASP A 276 8.90 -14.49 0.43
CA ASP A 276 8.78 -13.96 -0.92
C ASP A 276 9.04 -12.43 -0.92
N PRO A 277 9.88 -11.90 -1.82
CA PRO A 277 10.16 -10.46 -1.89
C PRO A 277 8.90 -9.61 -2.12
N ASN A 278 7.89 -10.17 -2.77
CA ASN A 278 6.61 -9.53 -3.05
C ASN A 278 5.58 -9.74 -1.94
N PHE A 279 5.89 -10.44 -0.84
CA PHE A 279 4.96 -10.64 0.28
C PHE A 279 4.31 -9.34 0.75
N LYS A 280 5.13 -8.30 0.98
CA LYS A 280 4.70 -6.98 1.45
C LYS A 280 3.74 -6.28 0.49
N THR A 281 3.79 -6.66 -0.79
CA THR A 281 2.97 -6.08 -1.84
C THR A 281 1.56 -6.66 -1.88
N SER A 282 1.38 -7.85 -1.30
CA SER A 282 0.10 -8.55 -1.23
C SER A 282 -0.82 -8.08 -0.10
N PHE A 283 -0.46 -7.02 0.65
CA PHE A 283 -1.25 -6.53 1.79
C PHE A 283 -2.68 -6.14 1.41
N TRP A 284 -2.84 -5.29 0.38
CA TRP A 284 -4.17 -4.85 -0.05
C TRP A 284 -5.01 -6.01 -0.62
N PRO A 285 -4.50 -6.88 -1.50
CA PRO A 285 -5.22 -8.08 -1.91
C PRO A 285 -5.61 -9.01 -0.76
N THR A 286 -4.72 -9.20 0.22
CA THR A 286 -4.99 -9.99 1.44
C THR A 286 -6.15 -9.37 2.24
N PHE A 287 -6.22 -8.04 2.28
CA PHE A 287 -7.35 -7.34 2.92
C PHE A 287 -8.67 -7.58 2.20
N VAL A 288 -8.68 -7.45 0.87
CA VAL A 288 -9.90 -7.68 0.10
C VAL A 288 -10.40 -9.12 0.27
N ALA A 289 -9.49 -10.11 0.26
CA ALA A 289 -9.83 -11.51 0.57
C ALA A 289 -10.47 -11.64 1.96
N GLY A 290 -9.99 -10.87 2.94
CA GLY A 290 -10.48 -10.88 4.31
C GLY A 290 -11.82 -10.17 4.51
N ALA A 291 -12.18 -9.24 3.63
CA ALA A 291 -13.29 -8.31 3.86
C ALA A 291 -14.67 -8.99 3.87
N GLN A 292 -14.85 -10.07 3.11
CA GLN A 292 -16.14 -10.79 3.04
C GLN A 292 -16.03 -12.31 3.25
N THR A 293 -14.85 -12.85 3.50
CA THR A 293 -14.70 -14.30 3.72
C THR A 293 -15.52 -14.75 4.92
N ARG A 294 -16.26 -15.85 4.74
CA ARG A 294 -17.06 -16.50 5.79
C ARG A 294 -16.44 -17.79 6.28
N ASP A 295 -15.38 -18.24 5.63
CA ASP A 295 -14.66 -19.44 6.03
C ASP A 295 -13.72 -19.13 7.19
N GLN A 296 -13.95 -19.80 8.32
CA GLN A 296 -13.19 -19.55 9.54
C GLN A 296 -11.70 -19.88 9.37
N GLY A 297 -11.36 -20.90 8.57
CA GLY A 297 -9.98 -21.28 8.28
C GLY A 297 -9.25 -20.20 7.48
N GLN A 298 -9.89 -19.66 6.45
CA GLN A 298 -9.37 -18.53 5.67
C GLN A 298 -9.24 -17.27 6.52
N GLN A 299 -10.20 -16.96 7.38
CA GLN A 299 -10.12 -15.81 8.30
C GLN A 299 -8.87 -15.90 9.18
N VAL A 300 -8.62 -17.07 9.80
CA VAL A 300 -7.43 -17.29 10.61
C VAL A 300 -6.16 -17.10 9.79
N TRP A 301 -6.09 -17.72 8.61
CA TRP A 301 -4.92 -17.60 7.73
C TRP A 301 -4.64 -16.15 7.29
N ILE A 302 -5.68 -15.40 6.91
CA ILE A 302 -5.58 -13.99 6.49
C ILE A 302 -5.09 -13.12 7.65
N MET A 303 -5.66 -13.33 8.85
CA MET A 303 -5.26 -12.57 10.04
C MET A 303 -3.83 -12.88 10.46
N ASP A 304 -3.41 -14.15 10.37
CA ASP A 304 -2.03 -14.54 10.65
C ASP A 304 -1.07 -13.92 9.64
N ARG A 305 -1.40 -13.97 8.34
CA ARG A 305 -0.62 -13.35 7.26
C ARG A 305 -0.45 -11.84 7.43
N MET A 306 -1.45 -11.15 7.96
CA MET A 306 -1.37 -9.69 8.22
C MET A 306 -0.64 -9.33 9.51
N ARG A 307 -0.30 -10.30 10.37
CA ARG A 307 0.32 -10.01 11.67
C ARG A 307 1.73 -9.43 11.46
N PRO A 308 2.10 -8.36 12.19
CA PRO A 308 3.43 -7.73 12.07
C PRO A 308 4.63 -8.66 12.28
N ASP A 309 4.47 -9.74 13.04
CA ASP A 309 5.57 -10.61 13.51
C ASP A 309 6.17 -11.55 12.44
N LEU A 310 5.46 -11.82 11.35
CA LEU A 310 5.98 -12.69 10.28
C LEU A 310 6.95 -11.97 9.35
N ALA A 311 6.76 -10.66 9.13
CA ALA A 311 7.67 -9.84 8.33
C ALA A 311 9.04 -9.60 9.00
N ALA A 312 9.18 -9.90 10.30
CA ALA A 312 10.41 -9.72 11.06
C ALA A 312 11.33 -10.96 11.02
N LYS A 313 10.80 -12.17 10.79
CA LYS A 313 11.60 -13.41 10.76
C LYS A 313 12.53 -13.48 9.55
N SER A 314 12.12 -12.97 8.39
CA SER A 314 12.93 -12.99 7.17
C SER A 314 14.14 -12.04 7.21
N SER A 315 14.11 -10.94 7.99
CA SER A 315 15.27 -10.04 8.12
C SER A 315 16.29 -10.43 9.19
N CYS A 316 15.91 -11.32 10.12
CA CYS A 316 16.76 -11.71 11.25
C CYS A 316 17.61 -12.95 10.95
N SER A 317 17.09 -13.88 10.11
CA SER A 317 17.81 -15.10 9.73
C SER A 317 19.09 -14.80 8.92
N ASP A 318 19.05 -13.80 8.03
CA ASP A 318 20.18 -13.47 7.14
C ASP A 318 21.32 -12.69 7.81
N ARG A 319 21.16 -12.22 9.05
CA ARG A 319 22.23 -11.52 9.79
C ARG A 319 22.97 -12.42 10.77
N SER A 320 22.43 -13.58 11.12
CA SER A 320 23.12 -14.52 12.03
C SER A 320 24.18 -15.38 11.34
N GLU A 321 24.14 -15.56 10.01
CA GLU A 321 25.10 -16.42 9.29
C GLU A 321 26.33 -15.67 8.73
N LEU A 322 26.32 -14.33 8.69
CA LEU A 322 27.44 -13.53 8.15
C LEU A 322 28.33 -12.86 9.22
N ALA A 323 28.08 -13.11 10.51
CA ALA A 323 28.88 -12.57 11.62
C ALA A 323 29.80 -13.61 12.29
N GLY A 324 30.00 -14.78 11.67
CA GLY A 324 30.66 -15.94 12.26
C GLY A 324 32.17 -16.08 12.05
N ASP A 325 32.81 -15.32 11.13
CA ASP A 325 34.23 -15.55 10.80
C ASP A 325 35.00 -14.25 10.56
N PHE A 326 35.34 -13.55 11.64
CA PHE A 326 36.53 -12.70 11.71
C PHE A 326 37.06 -12.64 13.15
N LYS A 327 37.68 -13.74 13.60
CA LYS A 327 38.66 -13.69 14.70
C LYS A 327 40.06 -13.57 14.08
N LYS A 328 40.62 -12.36 14.11
CA LYS A 328 42.06 -12.13 13.96
C LYS A 328 42.73 -12.20 15.34
N PRO A 329 43.98 -12.68 15.45
CA PRO A 329 45.01 -11.95 16.17
C PRO A 329 45.51 -10.76 15.34
#